data_AF-A0A2S5M8R3-F1
#
_entry.id   AF-A0A2S5M8R3-F1
#
_cell.length_a   1.000
_cell.length_b   1.000
_cell.length_c   1.000
_cell.angle_alpha   90.00
_cell.angle_beta   90.00
_cell.angle_gamma   90.00
#
_symmetry.space_group_name_H-M   'P 1'
#
loop_
_entity.id
_entity.type
_entity.pdbx_description
1 polymer ?
#
loop_
_entity_poly.entity_id
_entity_poly.type
_entity_poly.pdbx_seq_one_letter_code
_entity_poly.pdbx_strand_id
1 'polypeptide(L)'
;MSQNNLKISDDDSRSDALARLLPLWPNELSDTSIAGRQRIVAVMARALRAERQRGRAGHWAYDLGRHAALARALTRERAELAALQQAIAMPKSKLPVA
;
A
#
# COMPACT_ATOMS: atom_id res chain seq x y z
N MET A 1 24.92 13.61 -29.64
CA MET A 1 25.02 13.14 -28.25
C MET A 1 23.68 13.40 -27.59
N SER A 2 22.79 12.39 -27.57
CA SER A 2 21.42 12.52 -27.06
C SER A 2 21.45 12.35 -25.54
N GLN A 3 21.22 13.43 -24.80
CA GLN A 3 21.02 13.37 -23.36
C GLN A 3 19.66 12.72 -23.12
N ASN A 4 19.67 11.44 -22.75
CA ASN A 4 18.51 10.66 -22.33
C ASN A 4 17.87 11.32 -21.10
N ASN A 5 16.78 12.07 -21.33
CA ASN A 5 15.91 12.57 -20.29
C ASN A 5 15.11 11.39 -19.71
N LEU A 6 15.71 10.64 -18.79
CA LEU A 6 15.03 9.69 -17.93
C LEU A 6 14.07 10.49 -17.05
N LYS A 7 12.83 10.67 -17.53
CA LYS A 7 11.69 11.01 -16.69
C LYS A 7 11.65 9.95 -15.60
N ILE A 8 12.04 10.33 -14.38
CA ILE A 8 11.68 9.61 -13.17
C ILE A 8 10.16 9.71 -13.11
N SER A 9 9.48 8.71 -13.65
CA SER A 9 8.03 8.60 -13.58
C SER A 9 7.70 8.26 -12.13
N ASP A 10 7.26 9.25 -11.37
CA ASP A 10 6.66 9.09 -10.02
C ASP A 10 5.37 8.25 -10.02
N ASP A 11 4.98 7.67 -11.16
CA ASP A 11 3.75 6.92 -11.37
C ASP A 11 3.99 5.41 -11.30
N ASP A 12 4.59 4.96 -10.19
CA ASP A 12 4.64 3.53 -9.88
C ASP A 12 3.21 3.11 -9.46
N SER A 13 2.55 2.29 -10.29
CA SER A 13 1.15 1.93 -10.07
C SER A 13 1.01 1.24 -8.71
N ARG A 14 -0.13 1.45 -8.02
CA ARG A 14 -0.41 0.82 -6.71
C ARG A 14 -0.14 -0.69 -6.74
N SER A 15 -0.58 -1.37 -7.81
CA SER A 15 -0.41 -2.81 -7.96
C SER A 15 1.07 -3.20 -8.08
N ASP A 16 1.87 -2.46 -8.86
CA ASP A 16 3.30 -2.74 -9.02
C ASP A 16 4.05 -2.53 -7.71
N ALA A 17 3.75 -1.44 -7.00
CA ALA A 17 4.32 -1.16 -5.69
C ALA A 17 4.01 -2.28 -4.68
N LEU A 18 2.76 -2.78 -4.66
CA LEU A 18 2.35 -3.86 -3.75
C LEU A 18 2.92 -5.23 -4.16
N ALA A 19 3.00 -5.53 -5.46
CA ALA A 19 3.55 -6.77 -5.99
C ALA A 19 5.03 -6.97 -5.60
N ARG A 20 5.81 -5.88 -5.52
CA ARG A 20 7.21 -5.92 -5.07
C ARG A 20 7.35 -6.16 -3.57
N LEU A 21 6.34 -5.82 -2.78
CA LEU A 21 6.40 -5.86 -1.31
C LEU A 21 5.79 -7.13 -0.71
N LEU A 22 4.78 -7.71 -1.38
CA LEU A 22 3.94 -8.75 -0.82
C LEU A 22 3.81 -9.94 -1.79
N PRO A 23 3.73 -11.17 -1.27
CA PRO A 23 3.47 -12.35 -2.07
C PRO A 23 1.95 -12.47 -2.35
N LEU A 24 1.39 -11.52 -3.09
CA LEU A 24 -0.03 -11.50 -3.48
C LEU A 24 -0.18 -11.72 -4.99
N TRP A 25 -1.28 -12.36 -5.37
CA TRP A 25 -1.61 -12.57 -6.78
C TRP A 25 -2.19 -11.30 -7.42
N PRO A 26 -2.06 -11.11 -8.75
CA PRO A 26 -2.59 -9.93 -9.43
C PRO A 26 -4.08 -9.68 -9.21
N ASN A 27 -4.89 -10.74 -9.10
CA ASN A 27 -6.32 -10.63 -8.81
C ASN A 27 -6.59 -10.06 -7.41
N GLU A 28 -5.83 -10.50 -6.39
CA GLU A 28 -5.89 -9.94 -5.05
C GLU A 28 -5.48 -8.46 -5.05
N LEU A 29 -4.46 -8.09 -5.81
CA LEU A 29 -4.01 -6.70 -5.93
C LEU A 29 -5.03 -5.81 -6.64
N SER A 30 -5.73 -6.36 -7.63
CA SER A 30 -6.77 -5.64 -8.38
C SER A 30 -8.07 -5.42 -7.61
N ASP A 31 -8.27 -6.14 -6.49
CA ASP A 31 -9.47 -5.98 -5.66
C ASP A 31 -9.41 -4.67 -4.85
N THR A 32 -10.06 -3.64 -5.39
CA THR A 32 -10.18 -2.33 -4.75
C THR A 32 -11.41 -2.20 -3.84
N SER A 33 -12.16 -3.28 -3.62
CA SER A 33 -13.28 -3.28 -2.68
C SER A 33 -12.81 -3.06 -1.24
N ILE A 34 -13.74 -2.74 -0.34
CA ILE A 34 -13.43 -2.63 1.10
C ILE A 34 -12.85 -3.93 1.63
N ALA A 35 -13.42 -5.08 1.26
CA ALA A 35 -12.94 -6.39 1.70
C ALA A 35 -11.53 -6.70 1.18
N GLY A 36 -11.27 -6.44 -0.11
CA GLY A 36 -9.95 -6.58 -0.73
C GLY A 36 -8.90 -5.72 -0.04
N ARG A 37 -9.20 -4.44 0.19
CA ARG A 37 -8.29 -3.51 0.88
C ARG A 37 -8.06 -3.90 2.34
N GLN A 38 -9.09 -4.36 3.06
CA GLN A 38 -8.91 -4.89 4.42
C GLN A 38 -7.95 -6.08 4.46
N ARG A 39 -8.08 -7.01 3.50
CA ARG A 39 -7.16 -8.15 3.36
C ARG A 39 -5.73 -7.67 3.11
N ILE A 40 -5.54 -6.76 2.16
CA ILE A 40 -4.21 -6.20 1.82
C ILE A 40 -3.58 -5.49 3.03
N VAL A 41 -4.35 -4.67 3.75
CA VAL A 41 -3.90 -4.01 4.99
C VAL A 41 -3.45 -5.04 6.04
N ALA A 42 -4.21 -6.12 6.21
CA ALA A 42 -3.86 -7.17 7.17
C ALA A 42 -2.56 -7.91 6.79
N VAL A 43 -2.38 -8.21 5.50
CA VAL A 43 -1.16 -8.85 4.98
C VAL A 43 0.06 -7.94 5.15
N MET A 44 -0.07 -6.65 4.81
CA MET A 44 1.00 -5.67 5.01
C MET A 44 1.38 -5.49 6.48
N ALA A 45 0.40 -5.42 7.38
CA ALA A 45 0.68 -5.29 8.81
C ALA A 45 1.46 -6.50 9.35
N ARG A 46 1.18 -7.70 8.86
CA ARG A 46 1.94 -8.92 9.18
C ARG A 46 3.36 -8.85 8.62
N ALA A 47 3.53 -8.46 7.36
CA ALA A 47 4.83 -8.34 6.72
C ALA A 47 5.72 -7.29 7.42
N LEU A 48 5.16 -6.14 7.78
CA LEU A 48 5.88 -5.08 8.51
C LEU A 48 6.29 -5.53 9.91
N ARG A 49 5.41 -6.28 10.60
CA ARG A 49 5.75 -6.88 11.90
C ARG A 49 6.92 -7.86 11.76
N ALA A 50 6.91 -8.73 10.75
CA ALA A 50 8.01 -9.66 10.50
C ALA A 50 9.33 -8.91 10.23
N GLU A 51 9.30 -7.86 9.42
CA GLU A 51 10.48 -7.03 9.14
C GLU A 51 11.01 -6.36 10.42
N ARG A 52 10.13 -5.81 11.25
CA ARG A 52 10.51 -5.23 12.54
C ARG A 52 11.14 -6.25 13.49
N GLN A 53 10.64 -7.49 13.51
CA GLN A 53 11.24 -8.54 14.34
C GLN A 53 12.64 -8.91 13.86
N ARG A 54 12.85 -9.04 12.55
CA ARG A 54 14.19 -9.26 11.97
C ARG A 54 15.16 -8.15 12.35
N GLY A 55 14.74 -6.89 12.21
CA GLY A 55 15.56 -5.74 12.57
C GLY A 55 15.94 -5.72 14.06
N ARG A 56 15.00 -6.07 14.95
CA ARG A 56 15.28 -6.17 16.40
C ARG A 56 16.22 -7.32 16.75
N ALA A 57 16.19 -8.41 15.99
CA ALA A 57 17.07 -9.55 16.19
C ALA A 57 18.47 -9.38 15.56
N GLY A 58 18.73 -8.25 14.88
CA GLY A 58 19.96 -8.08 14.08
C GLY A 58 20.07 -9.11 12.95
N HIS A 59 18.94 -9.65 12.49
CA HIS A 59 18.92 -10.73 11.51
C HIS A 59 19.41 -10.22 10.15
N TRP A 60 20.29 -10.98 9.48
CA TRP A 60 20.92 -10.59 8.21
C TRP A 60 19.91 -10.25 7.09
N ALA A 61 18.75 -10.92 7.09
CA ALA A 61 17.67 -10.67 6.14
C ALA A 61 16.79 -9.46 6.49
N TYR A 62 17.16 -8.64 7.47
CA TYR A 62 16.49 -7.37 7.73
C TYR A 62 16.79 -6.36 6.61
N ASP A 63 15.75 -5.77 6.04
CA ASP A 63 15.87 -4.74 5.02
C ASP A 63 15.12 -3.46 5.46
N LEU A 64 15.88 -2.40 5.72
CA LEU A 64 15.35 -1.08 6.12
C LEU A 64 14.58 -0.41 4.98
N GLY A 65 15.02 -0.56 3.73
CA GLY A 65 14.33 -0.01 2.56
C GLY A 65 12.97 -0.66 2.37
N ARG A 66 12.92 -2.00 2.47
CA ARG A 66 11.68 -2.77 2.47
C ARG A 66 10.77 -2.40 3.64
N HIS A 67 11.32 -2.22 4.84
CA HIS A 67 10.56 -1.76 6.01
C HIS A 67 9.88 -0.42 5.75
N ALA A 68 10.63 0.58 5.28
CA ALA A 68 10.11 1.91 4.99
C ALA A 68 9.04 1.88 3.89
N ALA A 69 9.25 1.09 2.83
CA ALA A 69 8.29 0.92 1.75
C ALA A 69 6.98 0.27 2.25
N LEU A 70 7.05 -0.80 3.05
CA LEU A 70 5.89 -1.42 3.69
C LEU A 70 5.12 -0.44 4.58
N ALA A 71 5.83 0.39 5.36
CA ALA A 71 5.19 1.37 6.23
C ALA A 71 4.44 2.45 5.44
N ARG A 72 5.05 2.98 4.38
CA ARG A 72 4.42 3.97 3.49
C ARG A 72 3.20 3.40 2.78
N ALA A 73 3.33 2.22 2.19
CA ALA A 73 2.24 1.52 1.50
C ALA A 73 1.08 1.21 2.47
N LEU A 74 1.37 0.76 3.69
CA LEU A 74 0.36 0.48 4.72
C LEU A 74 -0.41 1.74 5.13
N THR A 75 0.27 2.87 5.29
CA THR A 75 -0.39 4.14 5.58
C THR A 75 -1.33 4.55 4.45
N ARG A 76 -0.89 4.42 3.19
CA ARG A 76 -1.72 4.73 2.02
C ARG A 76 -2.96 3.85 1.95
N GLU A 77 -2.82 2.51 2.05
CA GLU A 77 -3.98 1.61 1.98
C GLU A 77 -4.98 1.84 3.12
N ARG A 78 -4.51 2.21 4.31
CA ARG A 78 -5.40 2.57 5.43
C ARG A 78 -6.18 3.85 5.17
N ALA A 79 -5.54 4.87 4.60
CA ALA A 79 -6.20 6.12 4.23
C ALA A 79 -7.28 5.89 3.17
N GLU A 80 -6.95 5.13 2.11
CA GLU A 80 -7.89 4.76 1.05
C GLU A 80 -9.07 3.94 1.59
N LEU A 81 -8.80 2.95 2.44
CA LEU A 81 -9.85 2.16 3.08
C LEU A 81 -10.78 3.03 3.95
N ALA A 82 -10.22 3.95 4.74
CA ALA A 82 -10.99 4.86 5.56
C ALA A 82 -11.87 5.80 4.72
N ALA A 83 -11.34 6.32 3.61
CA ALA A 83 -12.09 7.15 2.67
C ALA A 83 -13.28 6.38 2.05
N LEU A 84 -13.07 5.13 1.64
CA LEU A 84 -14.15 4.27 1.13
C LEU A 84 -15.22 3.97 2.18
N GLN A 85 -14.81 3.70 3.42
CA GLN A 85 -15.75 3.47 4.53
C GLN A 85 -16.59 4.71 4.83
N GLN A 86 -15.98 5.90 4.81
CA GLN A 86 -16.68 7.17 5.00
C GLN A 86 -17.68 7.44 3.86
N ALA A 87 -17.29 7.17 2.61
CA ALA A 87 -18.17 7.34 1.45
C ALA A 87 -19.41 6.44 1.51
N ILE A 88 -19.31 5.23 2.06
CA ILE A 88 -20.49 4.37 2.31
C ILE A 88 -21.34 4.90 3.47
N ALA A 89 -20.69 5.41 4.52
CA ALA A 89 -21.39 5.92 5.70
C ALA A 89 -22.14 7.26 5.43
N MET A 90 -21.71 8.06 4.46
CA MET A 90 -22.37 9.31 4.08
C MET A 90 -23.48 9.06 3.03
N PRO A 91 -24.77 9.22 3.38
CA PRO A 91 -25.85 9.13 2.39
C PRO A 91 -25.80 10.32 1.42
N LYS A 92 -26.17 10.08 0.15
CA LYS A 92 -26.21 11.06 -0.98
C LYS A 92 -26.95 12.38 -0.68
N SER A 93 -27.71 12.48 0.41
CA SER A 93 -28.49 13.66 0.81
C SER A 93 -27.68 14.77 1.52
N LYS A 94 -26.38 14.57 1.79
CA LYS A 94 -25.52 15.55 2.49
C LYS A 94 -24.27 15.95 1.71
N LEU A 95 -24.34 16.07 0.39
CA LEU A 95 -23.30 16.78 -0.37
C LEU A 95 -23.47 18.28 -0.14
N PRO A 96 -22.43 19.04 0.25
CA PRO A 96 -22.50 20.49 0.14
C PRO A 96 -22.66 20.82 -1.35
N VAL A 97 -23.80 21.44 -1.69
CA VAL A 97 -23.93 22.22 -2.92
C VAL A 97 -23.23 23.56 -2.66
N ALA A 98 -22.46 24.00 -3.65
CA ALA A 98 -21.62 25.21 -3.76
C ALA A 98 -20.12 24.93 -3.63
#